data_AF-B3RVJ4-F1
#
_entry.id   AF-B3RVJ4-F1
#
_cell.length_a   1.000
_cell.length_b   1.000
_cell.length_c   1.000
_cell.angle_alpha   90.00
_cell.angle_beta   90.00
_cell.angle_gamma   90.00
#
_symmetry.space_group_name_H-M   'P 1'
#
loop_
_entity.id
_entity.type
_entity.pdbx_description
1 polymer ?
#
loop_
_entity_poly.entity_id
_entity_poly.type
_entity_poly.pdbx_seq_one_letter_code
_entity_poly.pdbx_strand_id
1 'polypeptide(L)'
;MAENDSDIDSLKTLQQQIEQLCETSRQVGIIASDFQATSQKVLNDKLRGLITNLREINDMKEKFDDIEVPLEVFSYIDEGRNPELYTKACLDKVVMMNQEMKGKVDAYKNFKTTLCEGLAKVFPKEMEAYLEYRDSQ
;
A
#
# COMPACT_ATOMS: atom_id res chain seq x y z
N MET A 1 -10.10 19.34 -0.36
CA MET A 1 -11.07 18.74 0.59
C MET A 1 -12.25 18.09 -0.14
N ALA A 2 -12.74 18.66 -1.25
CA ALA A 2 -13.80 18.04 -2.07
C ALA A 2 -13.35 16.86 -2.96
N GLU A 3 -12.09 16.83 -3.44
CA GLU A 3 -11.57 15.70 -4.23
C GLU A 3 -11.59 14.38 -3.44
N ASN A 4 -11.14 14.41 -2.18
CA ASN A 4 -11.05 13.22 -1.33
C ASN A 4 -12.41 12.56 -1.01
N ASP A 5 -13.51 13.32 -1.01
CA ASP A 5 -14.86 12.77 -0.77
C ASP A 5 -15.42 12.05 -2.01
N SER A 6 -15.07 12.53 -3.21
CA SER A 6 -15.50 11.92 -4.49
C SER A 6 -14.88 10.53 -4.70
N ASP A 7 -13.62 10.36 -4.30
CA ASP A 7 -12.90 9.09 -4.47
C ASP A 7 -13.41 8.05 -3.47
N ILE A 8 -13.68 8.47 -2.23
CA ILE A 8 -14.30 7.63 -1.20
C ILE A 8 -15.68 7.14 -1.64
N ASP A 9 -16.49 8.00 -2.25
CA ASP A 9 -17.82 7.61 -2.74
C ASP A 9 -17.75 6.70 -3.97
N SER A 10 -16.74 6.88 -4.83
CA SER A 10 -16.46 5.97 -5.94
C SER A 10 -16.05 4.57 -5.44
N LEU A 11 -15.19 4.50 -4.42
CA LEU A 11 -14.79 3.24 -3.77
C LEU A 11 -15.98 2.53 -3.10
N LYS A 12 -16.85 3.26 -2.40
CA LYS A 12 -18.09 2.68 -1.84
C LYS A 12 -18.99 2.12 -2.92
N THR A 13 -19.11 2.82 -4.05
CA THR A 13 -19.91 2.34 -5.18
C THR A 13 -19.33 1.04 -5.75
N LEU A 14 -18.00 0.97 -5.95
CA LEU A 14 -17.33 -0.25 -6.38
C LEU A 14 -17.55 -1.40 -5.39
N GLN A 15 -17.41 -1.14 -4.08
CA GLN A 15 -17.65 -2.13 -3.04
C GLN A 15 -19.07 -2.71 -3.13
N GLN A 16 -20.09 -1.84 -3.26
CA GLN A 16 -21.49 -2.28 -3.39
C GLN A 16 -21.69 -3.17 -4.63
N GLN A 17 -21.04 -2.85 -5.75
CA GLN A 17 -21.12 -3.67 -6.96
C GLN A 17 -20.46 -5.05 -6.78
N ILE A 18 -19.32 -5.11 -6.10
CA ILE A 18 -18.64 -6.38 -5.79
C ILE A 18 -19.51 -7.22 -4.84
N GLU A 19 -20.11 -6.62 -3.81
CA GLU A 19 -21.03 -7.31 -2.91
C GLU A 19 -22.24 -7.87 -3.67
N GLN A 20 -22.83 -7.07 -4.56
CA GLN A 20 -23.95 -7.49 -5.41
C GLN A 20 -23.56 -8.64 -6.36
N LEU A 21 -22.34 -8.62 -6.92
CA LEU A 21 -21.80 -9.72 -7.72
C LEU A 21 -21.68 -11.01 -6.90
N CYS A 22 -21.06 -10.93 -5.72
CA CYS A 22 -20.92 -12.07 -4.80
C CYS A 22 -22.27 -12.68 -4.43
N GLU A 23 -23.25 -11.84 -4.10
CA GLU A 23 -24.60 -12.29 -3.73
C GLU A 23 -25.34 -12.92 -4.92
N THR A 24 -25.24 -12.32 -6.11
CA THR A 24 -25.84 -12.90 -7.33
C THR A 24 -25.20 -14.25 -7.67
N SER A 25 -23.89 -14.40 -7.47
CA SER A 25 -23.16 -15.67 -7.67
C SER A 25 -23.62 -16.74 -6.69
N ARG A 26 -23.77 -16.37 -5.41
CA ARG A 26 -24.31 -17.26 -4.36
C ARG A 26 -25.72 -17.74 -4.72
N GLN A 27 -26.60 -16.84 -5.17
CA GLN A 27 -27.97 -17.18 -5.57
C GLN A 27 -27.99 -18.14 -6.76
N VAL A 28 -27.14 -17.92 -7.78
CA VAL A 28 -26.98 -18.85 -8.90
C VAL A 28 -26.52 -20.23 -8.40
N GLY A 29 -25.55 -20.27 -7.49
CA GLY A 29 -25.08 -21.52 -6.88
C GLY A 29 -26.18 -22.29 -6.15
N ILE A 30 -27.05 -21.59 -5.42
CA ILE A 30 -28.20 -22.20 -4.72
C ILE A 30 -29.20 -22.78 -5.72
N ILE A 31 -29.61 -22.01 -6.73
CA ILE A 31 -30.59 -22.45 -7.75
C ILE A 31 -30.02 -23.63 -8.55
N ALA A 32 -28.71 -23.63 -8.84
CA ALA A 32 -28.05 -24.71 -9.54
C ALA A 32 -27.95 -25.99 -8.68
N SER A 33 -27.80 -25.86 -7.35
CA SER A 33 -27.70 -26.99 -6.43
C SER A 33 -29.03 -27.70 -6.21
N ASP A 34 -30.15 -26.96 -6.21
CA ASP A 34 -31.52 -27.51 -6.11
C ASP A 34 -32.36 -27.08 -7.33
N PHE A 35 -31.94 -27.53 -8.50
CA PHE A 35 -32.55 -27.11 -9.75
C PHE A 35 -33.92 -27.76 -9.99
N GLN A 36 -34.91 -26.92 -10.28
CA GLN A 36 -36.26 -27.34 -10.69
C GLN A 36 -36.60 -26.78 -12.08
N ALA A 37 -37.39 -27.48 -12.89
CA ALA A 37 -37.75 -27.01 -14.25
C ALA A 37 -38.43 -25.62 -14.25
N THR A 38 -39.19 -25.31 -13.19
CA THR A 38 -39.80 -23.98 -12.96
C THR A 38 -38.77 -22.88 -12.67
N SER A 39 -37.60 -23.23 -12.16
CA SER A 39 -36.53 -22.30 -11.79
C SER A 39 -35.65 -21.86 -12.98
N GLN A 40 -35.76 -22.51 -14.14
CA GLN A 40 -34.94 -22.22 -15.33
C GLN A 40 -34.97 -20.74 -15.75
N LYS A 41 -36.15 -20.12 -15.71
CA LYS A 41 -36.30 -18.71 -16.09
C LYS A 41 -35.54 -17.81 -15.11
N VAL A 42 -35.70 -18.06 -13.80
CA VAL A 42 -35.04 -17.30 -12.74
C VAL A 42 -33.52 -17.47 -12.81
N LEU A 43 -33.04 -18.69 -13.08
CA LEU A 43 -31.62 -18.96 -13.27
C LEU A 43 -31.04 -18.15 -14.45
N ASN A 44 -31.72 -18.14 -15.59
CA ASN A 44 -31.30 -17.36 -16.76
C ASN A 44 -31.25 -15.85 -16.47
N ASP A 45 -32.25 -15.34 -15.74
CA ASP A 45 -32.29 -13.94 -15.33
C ASP A 45 -31.11 -13.60 -14.40
N LYS A 46 -30.76 -14.49 -13.46
CA LYS A 46 -29.60 -14.33 -12.56
C LYS A 46 -28.26 -14.44 -13.27
N LEU A 47 -28.11 -15.35 -14.24
CA LEU A 47 -26.91 -15.46 -15.07
C LEU A 47 -26.69 -14.18 -15.91
N ARG A 48 -27.77 -13.62 -16.48
CA ARG A 48 -27.69 -12.32 -17.16
C ARG A 48 -27.29 -11.22 -16.18
N GLY A 49 -27.85 -11.23 -14.97
CA GLY A 49 -27.45 -10.32 -13.89
C GLY A 49 -25.95 -10.41 -13.56
N LEU A 50 -25.39 -11.62 -13.46
CA LEU A 50 -23.94 -11.80 -13.26
C LEU A 50 -23.10 -11.16 -14.36
N ILE A 51 -23.50 -11.36 -15.63
CA ILE A 51 -22.80 -10.77 -16.78
C ILE A 51 -22.87 -9.24 -16.72
N THR A 52 -24.03 -8.68 -16.37
CA THR A 52 -24.20 -7.23 -16.21
C THR A 52 -23.31 -6.70 -15.09
N ASN A 53 -23.34 -7.32 -13.90
CA ASN A 53 -22.52 -6.88 -12.76
C ASN A 53 -21.01 -6.91 -13.08
N LEU A 54 -20.55 -7.97 -13.77
CA LEU A 54 -19.14 -8.07 -14.21
C LEU A 54 -18.77 -6.95 -15.19
N ARG A 55 -19.68 -6.61 -16.12
CA ARG A 55 -19.47 -5.51 -17.06
C ARG A 55 -19.41 -4.17 -16.33
N GLU A 56 -20.35 -3.91 -15.42
CA GLU A 56 -20.39 -2.67 -14.65
C GLU A 56 -19.11 -2.47 -13.82
N ILE A 57 -18.60 -3.53 -13.17
CA ILE A 57 -17.31 -3.47 -12.45
C ILE A 57 -16.16 -3.13 -13.40
N ASN A 58 -16.11 -3.77 -14.58
CA ASN A 58 -15.07 -3.50 -15.57
C ASN A 58 -15.13 -2.07 -16.11
N ASP A 59 -16.33 -1.52 -16.33
CA ASP A 59 -16.53 -0.16 -16.81
C ASP A 59 -16.14 0.90 -15.75
N MET A 60 -16.15 0.54 -14.47
CA MET A 60 -15.70 1.41 -13.38
C MET A 60 -14.18 1.50 -13.25
N LYS A 61 -13.41 0.64 -13.94
CA LYS A 61 -11.94 0.58 -13.85
C LYS A 61 -11.27 1.94 -14.03
N GLU A 62 -11.69 2.71 -15.03
CA GLU A 62 -11.06 4.00 -15.40
C GLU A 62 -11.12 5.04 -14.28
N LYS A 63 -12.00 4.85 -13.28
CA LYS A 63 -12.12 5.74 -12.12
C LYS A 63 -11.06 5.49 -11.04
N PHE A 64 -10.23 4.46 -11.19
CA PHE A 64 -9.25 4.03 -10.19
C PHE A 64 -7.84 3.88 -10.77
N ASP A 65 -7.57 4.47 -11.93
CA ASP A 65 -6.24 4.39 -12.59
C ASP A 65 -5.13 5.07 -11.75
N ASP A 66 -5.49 5.93 -10.82
CA ASP A 66 -4.61 6.63 -9.87
C ASP A 66 -4.34 5.84 -8.57
N ILE A 67 -5.04 4.72 -8.35
CA ILE A 67 -4.88 3.88 -7.16
C ILE A 67 -3.90 2.74 -7.44
N GLU A 68 -2.70 2.84 -6.89
CA GLU A 68 -1.71 1.76 -6.95
C GLU A 68 -1.79 0.86 -5.70
N VAL A 69 -2.00 -0.44 -5.92
CA VAL A 69 -2.00 -1.45 -4.86
C VAL A 69 -0.67 -2.20 -4.86
N PRO A 70 0.11 -2.18 -3.76
CA PRO A 70 1.37 -2.91 -3.68
C PRO A 70 1.17 -4.42 -3.87
N LEU A 71 2.02 -5.04 -4.67
CA LEU A 71 1.88 -6.47 -5.01
C LEU A 71 1.99 -7.38 -3.79
N GLU A 72 2.77 -6.96 -2.80
CA GLU A 72 2.97 -7.68 -1.54
C GLU A 72 1.65 -7.86 -0.78
N VAL A 73 0.70 -6.93 -0.92
CA VAL A 73 -0.62 -7.02 -0.28
C VAL A 73 -1.40 -8.23 -0.78
N PHE A 74 -1.27 -8.61 -2.06
CA PHE A 74 -1.95 -9.79 -2.60
C PHE A 74 -1.53 -11.07 -1.88
N SER A 75 -0.26 -11.19 -1.47
CA SER A 75 0.21 -12.34 -0.68
C SER A 75 -0.54 -12.46 0.65
N TYR A 76 -0.88 -11.35 1.30
CA TYR A 76 -1.66 -11.37 2.54
C TYR A 76 -3.10 -11.81 2.26
N ILE A 77 -3.70 -11.35 1.15
CA ILE A 77 -5.06 -11.71 0.75
C ILE A 77 -5.15 -13.21 0.42
N ASP A 78 -4.23 -13.72 -0.40
CA ASP A 78 -4.20 -15.14 -0.83
C ASP A 78 -4.02 -16.09 0.36
N GLU A 79 -3.26 -15.67 1.38
CA GLU A 79 -3.09 -16.41 2.63
C GLU A 79 -4.27 -16.25 3.62
N GLY A 80 -5.29 -15.45 3.28
CA GLY A 80 -6.42 -15.15 4.16
C GLY A 80 -6.07 -14.30 5.38
N ARG A 81 -4.95 -13.56 5.33
CA ARG A 81 -4.50 -12.65 6.39
C ARG A 81 -5.06 -11.25 6.17
N ASN A 82 -5.12 -10.46 7.25
CA ASN A 82 -5.54 -9.05 7.15
C ASN A 82 -4.48 -8.24 6.36
N PRO A 83 -4.86 -7.59 5.22
CA PRO A 83 -3.98 -6.69 4.46
C PRO A 83 -3.35 -5.55 5.27
N GLU A 84 -4.02 -5.06 6.33
CA GLU A 84 -3.49 -4.00 7.18
C GLU A 84 -2.20 -4.39 7.92
N LEU A 85 -1.93 -5.70 8.05
CA LEU A 85 -0.66 -6.19 8.60
C LEU A 85 0.52 -5.82 7.71
N TYR A 86 0.32 -5.70 6.39
CA TYR A 86 1.34 -5.18 5.49
C TYR A 86 1.64 -3.71 5.80
N THR A 87 0.60 -2.88 5.91
CA THR A 87 0.72 -1.46 6.25
C THR A 87 1.48 -1.30 7.58
N LYS A 88 1.12 -2.09 8.59
CA LYS A 88 1.82 -2.11 9.87
C LYS A 88 3.29 -2.49 9.71
N ALA A 89 3.59 -3.59 9.02
CA ALA A 89 4.96 -4.04 8.81
C ALA A 89 5.82 -3.00 8.06
N CYS A 90 5.23 -2.30 7.10
CA CYS A 90 5.88 -1.21 6.39
C CYS A 90 6.23 -0.05 7.33
N LEU A 91 5.27 0.39 8.16
CA LEU A 91 5.50 1.44 9.16
C LEU A 91 6.58 1.03 10.16
N ASP A 92 6.51 -0.19 10.69
CA ASP A 92 7.50 -0.72 11.64
C ASP A 92 8.90 -0.76 11.01
N LYS A 93 9.00 -1.18 9.74
CA LYS A 93 10.26 -1.17 8.98
C LYS A 93 10.80 0.25 8.79
N VAL A 94 9.95 1.22 8.45
CA VAL A 94 10.36 2.63 8.31
C VAL A 94 10.90 3.18 9.62
N VAL A 95 10.25 2.89 10.75
CA VAL A 95 10.71 3.32 12.08
C VAL A 95 12.07 2.70 12.40
N MET A 96 12.23 1.40 12.20
CA MET A 96 13.48 0.69 12.42
C MET A 96 14.62 1.26 11.55
N MET A 97 14.38 1.45 10.25
CA MET A 97 15.36 2.03 9.33
C MET A 97 15.72 3.46 9.70
N ASN A 98 14.76 4.26 10.17
CA ASN A 98 15.03 5.63 10.61
C ASN A 98 15.95 5.64 11.83
N GLN A 99 15.68 4.80 12.83
CA GLN A 99 16.51 4.66 14.02
C GLN A 99 17.92 4.18 13.67
N GLU A 100 18.04 3.19 12.79
CA GLU A 100 19.33 2.69 12.30
C GLU A 100 20.12 3.80 11.59
N MET A 101 19.47 4.54 10.69
CA MET A 101 20.10 5.65 9.96
C MET A 101 20.54 6.77 10.90
N LYS A 102 19.73 7.11 11.90
CA LYS A 102 20.12 8.06 12.95
C LYS A 102 21.35 7.59 13.70
N GLY A 103 21.40 6.32 14.11
CA GLY A 103 22.56 5.73 14.77
C GLY A 103 23.83 5.81 13.91
N LYS A 104 23.73 5.54 12.60
CA LYS A 104 24.84 5.72 11.66
C LYS A 104 25.31 7.17 11.58
N VAL A 105 24.38 8.12 11.44
CA VAL A 105 24.70 9.56 11.40
C VAL A 105 25.42 10.01 12.67
N ASP A 106 24.94 9.58 13.83
CA ASP A 106 25.56 9.94 15.12
C ASP A 106 26.95 9.28 15.27
N ALA A 107 27.12 8.04 14.82
CA ALA A 107 28.43 7.39 14.79
C ALA A 107 29.43 8.12 13.88
N TYR A 108 29.00 8.55 12.68
CA TYR A 108 29.85 9.34 11.77
C TYR A 108 30.21 10.71 12.36
N LYS A 109 29.27 11.38 13.03
CA LYS A 109 29.55 12.65 13.73
C LYS A 109 30.58 12.45 14.83
N ASN A 110 30.42 11.42 15.66
CA ASN A 110 31.36 11.11 16.74
C ASN A 110 32.74 10.76 16.18
N PHE A 111 32.80 9.92 15.15
CA PHE A 111 34.06 9.58 14.47
C PHE A 111 34.77 10.83 13.93
N LYS A 112 34.03 11.73 13.26
CA LYS A 112 34.57 13.00 12.78
C LYS A 112 35.15 13.83 13.92
N THR A 113 34.42 13.99 15.03
CA THR A 113 34.89 14.75 16.20
C THR A 113 36.18 14.15 16.77
N THR A 114 36.20 12.84 17.04
CA THR A 114 37.38 12.16 17.59
C THR A 114 38.57 12.21 16.64
N LEU A 115 38.34 12.08 15.33
CA LEU A 115 39.40 12.19 14.33
C LEU A 115 39.98 13.61 14.30
N CYS A 116 39.13 14.65 14.29
CA CYS A 116 39.56 16.04 14.35
C CYS A 116 40.38 16.33 15.62
N GLU A 117 39.97 15.82 16.78
CA GLU A 117 40.71 15.97 18.04
C GLU A 117 42.07 15.27 17.99
N GLY A 118 42.12 14.07 17.43
CA GLY A 118 43.38 13.32 17.24
C GLY A 118 44.33 14.05 16.30
N LEU A 119 43.83 14.54 15.16
CA LEU A 119 44.61 15.30 14.18
C LEU A 119 45.10 16.64 14.76
N ALA A 120 44.26 17.36 15.50
CA ALA A 120 44.67 18.62 16.14
C ALA A 120 45.84 18.43 17.14
N LYS A 121 45.93 17.27 17.79
CA LYS A 121 47.04 16.95 18.71
C LYS A 121 48.36 16.64 17.99
N VAL A 122 48.29 15.96 16.84
CA VAL A 122 49.48 15.48 16.11
C VAL A 122 49.96 16.50 15.06
N PHE A 123 49.03 17.21 14.41
CA PHE A 123 49.25 18.14 13.30
C PHE A 123 48.46 19.45 13.50
N PRO A 124 48.85 20.28 14.47
CA PRO A 124 48.07 21.46 14.87
C PRO A 124 47.98 22.53 13.77
N LYS A 125 49.05 22.77 13.01
CA LYS A 125 49.09 23.82 11.97
C LYS A 125 48.26 23.45 10.75
N GLU A 126 48.34 22.18 10.34
CA GLU A 126 47.58 21.64 9.22
C GLU A 126 46.08 21.60 9.54
N MET A 127 45.72 21.33 10.80
CA MET A 127 44.34 21.34 11.25
C MET A 127 43.74 22.76 11.29
N GLU A 128 44.52 23.76 11.71
CA GLU A 128 44.11 25.16 11.71
C GLU A 128 43.81 25.65 10.28
N ALA A 129 44.70 25.35 9.32
CA ALA A 129 44.48 25.65 7.90
C ALA A 129 43.26 24.91 7.30
N TYR A 130 43.01 23.67 7.71
CA TYR A 130 41.83 22.91 7.29
C TYR A 130 40.51 23.54 7.78
N LEU A 131 40.47 23.98 9.05
CA LEU A 131 39.28 24.62 9.63
C LEU A 131 38.98 25.96 8.95
N GLU A 132 40.01 26.78 8.70
CA GLU A 132 39.86 28.04 7.95
C GLU A 132 39.31 27.79 6.53
N TYR A 133 39.84 26.78 5.83
CA TYR A 133 39.33 26.43 4.50
C TYR A 133 37.88 25.93 4.55
N ARG A 134 37.52 25.08 5.52
CA ARG A 134 36.17 24.56 5.69
C ARG A 134 35.15 25.67 5.97
N ASP A 135 35.47 26.60 6.85
CA ASP A 135 34.56 27.66 7.27
C ASP A 135 34.44 28.79 6.22
N SER A 136 35.36 28.81 5.24
CA SER A 136 35.31 29.69 4.06
C SER A 136 34.43 29.19 2.91
N GLN A 137 33.81 28.01 3.06
CA GLN A 137 32.90 27.38 2.08
C GLN A 137 31.44 27.43 2.52
#